data_AF-A0A6B1EBF2-F1
#
_entry.id   AF-A0A6B1EBF2-F1
#
_cell.length_a   1.000
_cell.length_b   1.000
_cell.length_c   1.000
_cell.angle_alpha   90.00
_cell.angle_beta   90.00
_cell.angle_gamma   90.00
#
_symmetry.space_group_name_H-M   'P 1'
#
loop_
_entity.id
_entity.type
_entity.pdbx_description
1 polymer ?
#
loop_
_entity_poly.entity_id
_entity_poly.type
_entity_poly.pdbx_seq_one_letter_code
_entity_poly.pdbx_strand_id
1 'polypeptide(L)'
;MSVPSVSLPVAAEYDSGYDRDHWGPHNSDLCRGAVGSPDPYTGSPIDTCNVDHVVALHEAHESGGWAWPAAQKQRFSQDPDNHVASRACVNQSKGADDISEWSDADIASSSACGGGYSVTPAGRCFLARTTLAIKLAWDLSVDQSEAEALGRTLAGCGDQAPGFSAQPQAPATTTPTTTVAPPDECVIAGRTAAQYDAVSGIGEVLSARLVEAQPFTSRADLEAVRGIGPARSEAVWSHFCAP
;
A
#
# COMPACT_ATOMS: atom_id res chain seq x y z
N MET A 1 8.92 -33.56 13.41
CA MET A 1 7.70 -32.87 12.94
C MET A 1 8.19 -31.67 12.13
N SER A 2 7.93 -31.63 10.82
CA SER A 2 8.33 -30.47 10.02
C SER A 2 7.55 -29.26 10.50
N VAL A 3 8.26 -28.18 10.81
CA VAL A 3 7.66 -26.86 11.04
C VAL A 3 6.95 -26.49 9.73
N PRO A 4 5.67 -26.07 9.75
CA PRO A 4 4.99 -25.64 8.53
C PRO A 4 5.81 -24.52 7.87
N SER A 5 6.17 -24.71 6.61
CA SER A 5 6.84 -23.69 5.80
C SER A 5 5.84 -22.57 5.57
N VAL A 6 6.10 -21.44 6.20
CA VAL A 6 5.42 -20.18 5.95
C VAL A 6 6.15 -19.51 4.79
N SER A 7 5.44 -19.16 3.71
CA SER A 7 6.05 -18.55 2.53
C SER A 7 5.30 -17.27 2.17
N LEU A 8 6.00 -16.14 2.24
CA LEU A 8 5.56 -14.87 1.65
C LEU A 8 5.85 -14.88 0.15
N PRO A 9 4.97 -14.34 -0.70
CA PRO A 9 5.24 -14.21 -2.12
C PRO A 9 6.35 -13.17 -2.33
N VAL A 10 7.38 -13.53 -3.10
CA VAL A 10 8.42 -12.56 -3.49
C VAL A 10 8.00 -11.88 -4.78
N ALA A 11 7.84 -10.55 -4.75
CA ALA A 11 7.46 -9.72 -5.88
C ALA A 11 8.19 -8.38 -5.83
N ALA A 12 8.42 -7.75 -6.99
CA ALA A 12 8.93 -6.39 -7.03
C ALA A 12 7.91 -5.41 -6.47
N GLU A 13 8.39 -4.37 -5.81
CA GLU A 13 7.56 -3.31 -5.24
C GLU A 13 6.83 -2.48 -6.30
N TYR A 14 5.71 -1.91 -5.88
CA TYR A 14 4.95 -0.94 -6.66
C TYR A 14 5.13 0.48 -6.12
N ASP A 15 6.03 1.24 -6.75
CA ASP A 15 6.57 2.52 -6.28
C ASP A 15 5.75 3.78 -6.68
N SER A 16 4.53 3.60 -7.22
CA SER A 16 3.77 4.71 -7.81
C SER A 16 2.39 4.92 -7.18
N GLY A 17 1.92 6.16 -7.18
CA GLY A 17 0.55 6.50 -6.79
C GLY A 17 0.21 6.25 -5.31
N TYR A 18 1.22 6.15 -4.44
CA TYR A 18 0.97 6.20 -3.00
C TYR A 18 0.41 7.57 -2.60
N ASP A 19 -0.68 7.53 -1.86
CA ASP A 19 -1.26 8.68 -1.20
C ASP A 19 -1.72 8.23 0.18
N ARG A 20 -1.18 8.85 1.23
CA ARG A 20 -1.50 8.54 2.63
C ARG A 20 -2.98 8.72 2.92
N ASP A 21 -3.65 9.65 2.24
CA ASP A 21 -5.06 9.96 2.50
C ASP A 21 -5.99 8.81 2.07
N HIS A 22 -5.53 7.93 1.17
CA HIS A 22 -6.25 6.72 0.78
C HIS A 22 -6.32 5.63 1.86
N TRP A 23 -5.56 5.77 2.95
CA TRP A 23 -5.48 4.78 4.03
C TRP A 23 -6.35 5.13 5.24
N GLY A 24 -7.00 6.29 5.22
CA GLY A 24 -7.91 6.71 6.28
C GLY A 24 -7.22 7.06 7.61
N PRO A 25 -8.01 7.43 8.63
CA PRO A 25 -7.47 7.78 9.94
C PRO A 25 -6.90 6.55 10.63
N HIS A 26 -5.77 6.74 11.31
CA HIS A 26 -5.12 5.76 12.16
C HIS A 26 -5.10 6.33 13.59
N ASN A 27 -6.01 5.84 14.42
CA ASN A 27 -6.13 6.24 15.82
C ASN A 27 -5.78 5.05 16.71
N SER A 28 -4.74 5.21 17.53
CA SER A 28 -4.47 4.27 18.60
C SER A 28 -4.17 5.05 19.88
N ASP A 29 -4.71 4.54 21.00
CA ASP A 29 -4.44 5.08 22.33
C ASP A 29 -3.11 4.54 22.91
N LEU A 30 -2.28 3.84 22.12
CA LEU A 30 -1.07 3.16 22.62
C LEU A 30 -0.07 4.11 23.29
N CYS A 31 -0.03 5.38 22.88
CA CYS A 31 0.83 6.37 23.52
C CYS A 31 0.33 6.84 24.89
N ARG A 32 -0.91 6.52 25.28
CA ARG A 32 -1.44 6.84 26.60
C ARG A 32 -0.76 5.99 27.67
N GLY A 33 0.19 6.61 28.37
CA GLY A 33 0.96 5.95 29.45
C GLY A 33 2.19 5.18 28.96
N ALA A 34 2.56 5.30 27.68
CA ALA A 34 3.76 4.65 27.15
C ALA A 34 5.07 5.30 27.62
N VAL A 35 5.05 6.59 27.98
CA VAL A 35 6.23 7.31 28.45
C VAL A 35 6.86 6.60 29.65
N GLY A 36 8.17 6.35 29.58
CA GLY A 36 8.95 5.60 30.56
C GLY A 36 9.00 4.08 30.31
N SER A 37 8.13 3.53 29.46
CA SER A 37 8.20 2.12 29.04
C SER A 37 9.33 1.90 28.05
N PRO A 38 9.91 0.69 27.96
CA PRO A 38 10.94 0.39 26.96
C PRO A 38 10.39 0.47 25.53
N ASP A 39 11.09 1.18 24.66
CA ASP A 39 10.85 1.20 23.23
C ASP A 39 11.09 -0.20 22.61
N PRO A 40 10.19 -0.71 21.74
CA PRO A 40 10.27 -2.08 21.25
C PRO A 40 11.51 -2.36 20.39
N TYR A 41 12.09 -1.35 19.76
CA TYR A 41 13.24 -1.50 18.87
C TYR A 41 14.57 -1.31 19.61
N THR A 42 14.67 -0.25 20.40
CA THR A 42 15.92 0.19 21.03
C THR A 42 16.04 -0.22 22.49
N GLY A 43 14.94 -0.63 23.14
CA GLY A 43 14.86 -0.88 24.58
C GLY A 43 15.04 0.38 25.46
N SER A 44 15.30 1.54 24.85
CA SER A 44 15.44 2.79 25.57
C SER A 44 14.07 3.28 26.07
N PRO A 45 13.97 3.90 27.25
CA PRO A 45 12.68 4.39 27.74
C PRO A 45 12.05 5.39 26.78
N ILE A 46 10.74 5.29 26.51
CA ILE A 46 10.02 6.24 25.66
C ILE A 46 9.94 7.60 26.37
N ASP A 47 10.42 8.67 25.72
CA ASP A 47 10.32 10.04 26.22
C ASP A 47 9.23 10.84 25.51
N THR A 48 9.12 10.66 24.19
CA THR A 48 8.09 11.16 23.30
C THR A 48 7.57 9.98 22.50
N CYS A 49 6.25 9.83 22.40
CA CYS A 49 5.64 8.64 21.80
C CYS A 49 4.94 8.97 20.48
N ASN A 50 5.19 8.13 19.49
CA ASN A 50 4.36 7.98 18.30
C ASN A 50 3.83 6.54 18.22
N VAL A 51 2.68 6.39 17.59
CA VAL A 51 2.18 5.07 17.17
C VAL A 51 2.86 4.74 15.86
N ASP A 52 3.67 3.68 15.88
CA ASP A 52 4.34 3.17 14.70
C ASP A 52 3.53 2.04 14.07
N HIS A 53 3.49 2.03 12.75
CA HIS A 53 3.05 0.88 11.97
C HIS A 53 4.29 0.06 11.64
N VAL A 54 4.44 -1.12 12.24
CA VAL A 54 5.65 -1.93 12.07
C VAL A 54 5.90 -2.22 10.58
N VAL A 55 4.84 -2.61 9.86
CA VAL A 55 4.76 -2.51 8.40
C VAL A 55 4.08 -1.18 8.07
N ALA A 56 4.85 -0.22 7.55
CA ALA A 56 4.36 1.13 7.27
C ALA A 56 3.24 1.14 6.21
N LEU A 57 2.41 2.19 6.18
CA LEU A 57 1.35 2.31 5.16
C LEU A 57 1.91 2.41 3.74
N HIS A 58 3.08 3.05 3.58
CA HIS A 58 3.75 3.15 2.29
C HIS A 58 4.32 1.80 1.87
N GLU A 59 5.04 1.15 2.78
CA GLU A 59 5.53 -0.22 2.57
C GLU A 59 4.41 -1.21 2.22
N ALA A 60 3.26 -1.12 2.91
CA ALA A 60 2.09 -1.93 2.59
C ALA A 60 1.54 -1.62 1.18
N HIS A 61 1.62 -0.37 0.71
CA HIS A 61 1.24 0.01 -0.65
C HIS A 61 2.16 -0.66 -1.67
N GLU A 62 3.47 -0.55 -1.47
CA GLU A 62 4.52 -1.11 -2.32
C GLU A 62 4.45 -2.64 -2.38
N SER A 63 4.11 -3.27 -1.25
CA SER A 63 3.96 -4.72 -1.10
C SER A 63 2.62 -5.31 -1.57
N GLY A 64 1.88 -4.60 -2.44
CA GLY A 64 0.64 -5.08 -3.06
C GLY A 64 -0.65 -4.46 -2.53
N GLY A 65 -0.57 -3.69 -1.44
CA GLY A 65 -1.70 -2.95 -0.90
C GLY A 65 -2.17 -1.81 -1.80
N TRP A 66 -1.39 -1.40 -2.80
CA TRP A 66 -1.82 -0.45 -3.84
C TRP A 66 -3.14 -0.88 -4.50
N ALA A 67 -3.33 -2.19 -4.70
CA ALA A 67 -4.48 -2.79 -5.37
C ALA A 67 -5.71 -2.95 -4.46
N TRP A 68 -5.56 -2.70 -3.15
CA TRP A 68 -6.66 -2.85 -2.20
C TRP A 68 -7.74 -1.79 -2.42
N PRO A 69 -9.02 -2.17 -2.24
CA PRO A 69 -10.09 -1.18 -2.12
C PRO A 69 -9.87 -0.32 -0.88
N ALA A 70 -10.39 0.91 -0.88
CA ALA A 70 -10.23 1.87 0.21
C ALA A 70 -10.61 1.30 1.59
N ALA A 71 -11.68 0.49 1.66
CA ALA A 71 -12.10 -0.16 2.90
C ALA A 71 -11.02 -1.11 3.47
N GLN A 72 -10.27 -1.81 2.62
CA GLN A 72 -9.21 -2.71 3.06
C GLN A 72 -7.96 -1.93 3.50
N LYS A 73 -7.59 -0.85 2.79
CA LYS A 73 -6.54 0.09 3.23
C LYS A 73 -6.86 0.68 4.61
N GLN A 74 -8.11 1.06 4.83
CA GLN A 74 -8.59 1.58 6.12
C GLN A 74 -8.55 0.52 7.24
N ARG A 75 -8.87 -0.75 6.95
CA ARG A 75 -8.75 -1.82 7.96
C ARG A 75 -7.27 -2.06 8.32
N PHE A 76 -6.36 -2.05 7.34
CA PHE A 76 -4.93 -2.20 7.58
C PHE A 76 -4.38 -1.06 8.44
N SER A 77 -4.76 0.18 8.16
CA SER A 77 -4.28 1.33 8.92
C SER A 77 -4.71 1.34 10.39
N GLN A 78 -5.79 0.61 10.72
CA GLN A 78 -6.34 0.45 12.07
C GLN A 78 -5.98 -0.90 12.71
N ASP A 79 -5.12 -1.71 12.09
CA ASP A 79 -4.76 -3.02 12.63
C ASP A 79 -3.94 -2.88 13.92
N PRO A 80 -4.49 -3.25 15.10
CA PRO A 80 -3.77 -3.14 16.36
C PRO A 80 -2.56 -4.08 16.45
N ASP A 81 -2.54 -5.18 15.69
CA ASP A 81 -1.39 -6.10 15.69
C ASP A 81 -0.20 -5.52 14.93
N ASN A 82 -0.44 -4.52 14.06
CA ASN A 82 0.59 -3.78 13.34
C ASN A 82 1.01 -2.48 14.07
N HIS A 83 0.40 -2.13 15.21
CA HIS A 83 0.70 -0.90 15.93
C HIS A 83 1.58 -1.12 17.15
N VAL A 84 2.57 -0.25 17.35
CA VAL A 84 3.35 -0.19 18.59
C VAL A 84 3.53 1.24 19.09
N ALA A 85 3.63 1.41 20.41
CA ALA A 85 4.15 2.64 20.99
C ALA A 85 5.67 2.66 20.82
N SER A 86 6.16 3.64 20.08
CA SER A 86 7.58 3.81 19.78
C SER A 86 8.04 5.22 20.14
N ARG A 87 9.34 5.37 20.43
CA ARG A 87 9.96 6.68 20.54
C ARG A 87 9.75 7.45 19.25
N ALA A 88 9.26 8.68 19.33
CA ALA A 88 8.91 9.49 18.15
C ALA A 88 10.09 9.63 17.18
N CYS A 89 11.31 9.82 17.70
CA CYS A 89 12.50 9.91 16.88
C CYS A 89 12.88 8.59 16.19
N VAL A 90 12.66 7.45 16.86
CA VAL A 90 12.95 6.10 16.34
C VAL A 90 11.97 5.78 15.22
N ASN A 91 10.68 6.03 15.46
CA ASN A 91 9.62 5.96 14.45
C ASN A 91 9.94 6.84 13.23
N GLN A 92 10.40 8.08 13.45
CA GLN A 92 10.77 8.98 12.37
C GLN A 92 12.02 8.51 11.61
N SER A 93 12.96 7.88 12.30
CA SER A 93 14.15 7.28 11.67
C SER A 93 13.81 6.07 10.80
N LYS A 94 12.81 5.28 11.17
CA LYS A 94 12.33 4.15 10.36
C LYS A 94 11.59 4.64 9.13
N GLY A 95 10.75 5.66 9.28
CA GLY A 95 10.01 6.21 8.14
C GLY A 95 9.12 5.18 7.46
N ALA A 96 9.26 5.06 6.14
CA ALA A 96 8.56 4.07 5.34
C ALA A 96 9.33 2.75 5.19
N ASP A 97 10.61 2.76 5.56
CA ASP A 97 11.57 1.71 5.26
C ASP A 97 11.10 0.32 5.74
N ASP A 98 11.37 -0.68 4.90
CA ASP A 98 11.20 -2.08 5.21
C ASP A 98 12.34 -2.60 6.14
N ILE A 99 12.39 -3.92 6.37
CA ILE A 99 13.45 -4.50 7.23
C ILE A 99 14.84 -4.53 6.56
N SER A 100 14.91 -4.49 5.24
CA SER A 100 16.15 -4.49 4.48
C SER A 100 16.78 -3.10 4.39
N GLU A 101 15.95 -2.07 4.41
CA GLU A 101 16.32 -0.66 4.28
C GLU A 101 16.65 -0.02 5.62
N TRP A 102 15.84 -0.25 6.67
CA TRP A 102 16.06 0.41 7.97
C TRP A 102 17.26 -0.17 8.72
N SER A 103 18.44 0.40 8.52
CA SER A 103 19.70 -0.10 9.05
C SER A 103 20.08 0.49 10.42
N ASP A 104 21.06 -0.12 11.09
CA ASP A 104 21.63 0.44 12.32
C ASP A 104 22.33 1.79 12.06
N ALA A 105 22.79 2.04 10.82
CA ALA A 105 23.39 3.30 10.44
C ALA A 105 22.34 4.42 10.33
N ASP A 106 21.12 4.11 9.87
CA ASP A 106 20.05 5.09 9.73
C ASP A 106 19.62 5.62 11.10
N ILE A 107 19.38 4.72 12.06
CA ILE A 107 19.06 5.15 13.42
C ILE A 107 20.24 5.82 14.14
N ALA A 108 21.48 5.34 13.93
CA ALA A 108 22.65 5.92 14.58
C ALA A 108 22.97 7.34 14.08
N SER A 109 22.64 7.63 12.82
CA SER A 109 22.86 8.94 12.17
C SER A 109 21.62 9.83 12.10
N SER A 110 20.46 9.32 12.53
CA SER A 110 19.19 10.04 12.48
C SER A 110 19.25 11.37 13.20
N SER A 111 19.04 12.44 12.43
CA SER A 111 18.92 13.81 12.94
C SER A 111 17.70 13.99 13.84
N ALA A 112 16.64 13.20 13.63
CA ALA A 112 15.46 13.17 14.49
C ALA A 112 15.81 12.72 15.91
N CYS A 113 16.72 11.74 16.04
CA CYS A 113 17.16 11.22 17.33
C CYS A 113 18.38 11.97 17.90
N GLY A 114 19.03 12.85 17.13
CA GLY A 114 20.29 13.47 17.54
C GLY A 114 21.49 12.51 17.55
N GLY A 115 21.33 11.34 16.91
CA GLY A 115 22.31 10.26 16.84
C GLY A 115 22.48 9.41 18.11
N GLY A 116 23.28 8.35 18.00
CA GLY A 116 23.71 7.52 19.15
C GLY A 116 22.72 6.44 19.61
N TYR A 117 21.67 6.19 18.84
CA TYR A 117 20.74 5.09 19.08
C TYR A 117 21.13 3.86 18.26
N SER A 118 20.67 2.69 18.71
CA SER A 118 20.92 1.42 18.03
C SER A 118 19.70 0.52 18.23
N VAL A 119 19.32 -0.22 17.20
CA VAL A 119 18.30 -1.27 17.35
C VAL A 119 18.96 -2.45 18.09
N THR A 120 18.30 -2.95 19.13
CA THR A 120 18.83 -4.09 19.88
C THR A 120 18.63 -5.40 19.10
N PRO A 121 19.38 -6.47 19.40
CA PRO A 121 19.10 -7.78 18.81
C PRO A 121 17.66 -8.25 19.07
N ALA A 122 17.13 -7.99 20.27
CA ALA A 122 15.73 -8.29 20.60
C ALA A 122 14.75 -7.45 19.77
N GLY A 123 15.04 -6.18 19.55
CA GLY A 123 14.25 -5.28 18.70
C GLY A 123 14.27 -5.67 17.22
N ARG A 124 15.40 -6.15 16.70
CA ARG A 124 15.49 -6.72 15.35
C ARG A 124 14.63 -7.98 15.21
N CYS A 125 14.63 -8.84 16.22
CA CYS A 125 13.76 -10.00 16.26
C CYS A 125 12.28 -9.64 16.37
N PHE A 126 11.95 -8.63 17.16
CA PHE A 126 10.60 -8.09 17.24
C PHE A 126 10.13 -7.59 15.86
N LEU A 127 10.92 -6.73 15.20
CA LEU A 127 10.63 -6.22 13.87
C LEU A 127 10.40 -7.36 12.87
N ALA A 128 11.33 -8.31 12.76
CA ALA A 128 11.23 -9.40 11.78
C ALA A 128 10.01 -10.30 11.99
N ARG A 129 9.70 -10.66 13.25
CA ARG A 129 8.55 -11.53 13.57
C ARG A 129 7.22 -10.81 13.30
N THR A 130 7.12 -9.55 13.68
CA THR A 130 5.91 -8.76 13.46
C THR A 130 5.70 -8.48 11.97
N THR A 131 6.74 -8.08 11.23
CA THR A 131 6.68 -7.91 9.76
C THR A 131 6.19 -9.19 9.08
N LEU A 132 6.78 -10.35 9.42
CA LEU A 132 6.34 -11.63 8.88
C LEU A 132 4.86 -11.91 9.19
N ALA A 133 4.44 -11.74 10.44
CA ALA A 133 3.06 -12.00 10.86
C ALA A 133 2.06 -11.10 10.13
N ILE A 134 2.35 -9.79 10.04
CA ILE A 134 1.48 -8.82 9.37
C ILE A 134 1.43 -9.07 7.86
N LYS A 135 2.57 -9.29 7.21
CA LYS A 135 2.57 -9.54 5.77
C LYS A 135 1.79 -10.80 5.39
N LEU A 136 1.84 -11.85 6.23
CA LEU A 136 1.01 -13.05 6.05
C LEU A 136 -0.47 -12.79 6.29
N ALA A 137 -0.82 -12.05 7.34
CA ALA A 137 -2.21 -11.77 7.67
C ALA A 137 -2.93 -10.94 6.60
N TRP A 138 -2.17 -10.13 5.87
CA TRP A 138 -2.69 -9.18 4.88
C TRP A 138 -2.40 -9.56 3.43
N ASP A 139 -1.86 -10.74 3.17
CA ASP A 139 -1.47 -11.20 1.83
C ASP A 139 -0.54 -10.23 1.08
N LEU A 140 0.36 -9.58 1.82
CA LEU A 140 1.39 -8.68 1.28
C LEU A 140 2.59 -9.48 0.77
N SER A 141 3.24 -8.97 -0.28
CA SER A 141 4.51 -9.51 -0.76
C SER A 141 5.70 -9.00 0.02
N VAL A 142 6.85 -9.62 -0.24
CA VAL A 142 8.17 -9.09 0.10
C VAL A 142 8.96 -8.94 -1.19
N ASP A 143 9.87 -8.00 -1.22
CA ASP A 143 10.85 -7.94 -2.29
C ASP A 143 12.00 -8.94 -2.01
N GLN A 144 12.95 -9.09 -2.96
CA GLN A 144 14.04 -10.05 -2.79
C GLN A 144 14.98 -9.66 -1.63
N SER A 145 15.25 -8.36 -1.47
CA SER A 145 16.15 -7.84 -0.44
C SER A 145 15.54 -7.97 0.95
N GLU A 146 14.23 -7.71 1.08
CA GLU A 146 13.43 -7.90 2.27
C GLU A 146 13.34 -9.37 2.66
N ALA A 147 13.07 -10.27 1.72
CA ALA A 147 13.02 -11.70 1.97
C ALA A 147 14.34 -12.22 2.57
N GLU A 148 15.47 -11.78 2.03
CA GLU A 148 16.78 -12.12 2.55
C GLU A 148 17.04 -11.51 3.93
N ALA A 149 16.65 -10.25 4.15
CA ALA A 149 16.79 -9.58 5.43
C ALA A 149 15.95 -10.26 6.53
N LEU A 150 14.71 -10.62 6.23
CA LEU A 150 13.84 -11.40 7.11
C LEU A 150 14.47 -12.76 7.43
N GLY A 151 14.94 -13.49 6.41
CA GLY A 151 15.55 -14.81 6.60
C GLY A 151 16.80 -14.77 7.48
N ARG A 152 17.71 -13.82 7.23
CA ARG A 152 18.92 -13.62 8.04
C ARG A 152 18.58 -13.23 9.47
N THR A 153 17.65 -12.31 9.66
CA THR A 153 17.27 -11.80 10.99
C THR A 153 16.61 -12.91 11.81
N LEU A 154 15.63 -13.62 11.25
CA LEU A 154 14.91 -14.69 11.95
C LEU A 154 15.82 -15.87 12.34
N ALA A 155 16.80 -16.22 11.50
CA ALA A 155 17.80 -17.22 11.86
C ALA A 155 18.62 -16.81 13.09
N GLY A 156 18.94 -15.52 13.22
CA GLY A 156 19.60 -14.95 14.40
C GLY A 156 18.73 -14.93 15.66
N CYS A 157 17.41 -15.03 15.51
CA CYS A 157 16.43 -15.03 16.62
C CYS A 157 16.21 -16.42 17.25
N GLY A 158 16.90 -17.45 16.74
CA GLY A 158 16.71 -18.84 17.17
C GLY A 158 15.52 -19.54 16.51
N ASP A 159 14.89 -18.91 15.51
CA ASP A 159 13.81 -19.51 14.72
C ASP A 159 14.39 -20.21 13.48
N GLN A 160 13.74 -21.29 13.02
CA GLN A 160 14.03 -21.84 11.70
C GLN A 160 13.59 -20.79 10.66
N ALA A 161 14.53 -20.27 9.87
CA ALA A 161 14.21 -19.28 8.84
C ALA A 161 13.14 -19.85 7.89
N PRO A 162 12.01 -19.13 7.66
CA PRO A 162 11.04 -19.57 6.69
C PRO A 162 11.67 -19.62 5.29
N GLY A 163 11.25 -20.60 4.50
CA GLY A 163 11.62 -20.66 3.09
C GLY A 163 10.80 -19.64 2.31
N PHE A 164 11.45 -18.58 1.81
CA PHE A 164 10.85 -17.63 0.89
C PHE A 164 10.96 -18.16 -0.53
N SER A 165 9.82 -18.26 -1.24
CA SER A 165 9.77 -18.72 -2.61
C SER A 165 9.23 -17.60 -3.49
N ALA A 166 10.03 -17.17 -4.47
CA ALA A 166 9.61 -16.28 -5.52
C ALA A 166 8.66 -17.01 -6.48
N GLN A 167 7.40 -17.12 -6.08
CA GLN A 167 6.35 -17.55 -7.00
C GLN A 167 5.59 -16.32 -7.51
N PRO A 168 5.46 -16.13 -8.83
CA PRO A 168 4.69 -15.01 -9.38
C PRO A 168 3.24 -15.09 -8.88
N GLN A 169 2.75 -14.06 -8.19
CA GLN A 169 1.32 -13.93 -7.91
C GLN A 169 0.60 -13.60 -9.23
N ALA A 170 -0.33 -14.47 -9.64
CA ALA A 170 -1.33 -14.15 -10.65
C ALA A 170 -2.38 -13.21 -10.04
N PRO A 171 -2.89 -12.19 -10.77
CA PRO A 171 -3.82 -11.22 -10.22
C PRO A 171 -5.15 -11.89 -9.80
N ALA A 172 -5.52 -11.73 -8.52
CA ALA A 172 -6.78 -12.21 -7.99
C ALA A 172 -7.96 -11.42 -8.58
N THR A 173 -8.94 -12.15 -9.12
CA THR A 173 -10.16 -11.63 -9.75
C THR A 173 -11.23 -11.38 -8.68
N THR A 174 -11.75 -10.16 -8.54
CA THR A 174 -12.95 -9.86 -7.73
C THR A 174 -14.09 -9.31 -8.60
N THR A 175 -15.27 -9.91 -8.49
CA THR A 175 -16.53 -9.60 -9.20
C THR A 175 -17.26 -8.37 -8.62
N PRO A 176 -17.96 -7.50 -9.41
CA PRO A 176 -18.73 -6.36 -8.88
C PRO A 176 -20.28 -6.55 -8.92
N THR A 177 -21.02 -5.79 -8.10
CA THR A 177 -22.50 -5.64 -8.09
C THR A 177 -22.89 -4.15 -8.24
N THR A 178 -23.94 -3.87 -9.04
CA THR A 178 -24.37 -2.56 -9.59
C THR A 178 -25.60 -1.95 -8.88
N THR A 179 -25.77 -0.59 -8.82
CA THR A 179 -27.05 0.18 -8.70
C THR A 179 -26.89 1.68 -9.11
N VAL A 180 -27.95 2.32 -9.66
CA VAL A 180 -28.04 3.52 -10.58
C VAL A 180 -28.60 4.85 -9.96
N ALA A 181 -28.38 6.03 -10.61
CA ALA A 181 -28.66 7.48 -10.27
C ALA A 181 -29.87 8.20 -11.02
N PRO A 182 -30.18 9.53 -10.83
CA PRO A 182 -30.70 10.46 -11.91
C PRO A 182 -30.35 12.02 -11.75
N PRO A 183 -30.90 13.03 -12.53
CA PRO A 183 -30.30 13.67 -13.74
C PRO A 183 -30.37 15.24 -13.86
N ASP A 184 -29.27 15.92 -14.27
CA ASP A 184 -29.28 17.26 -14.93
C ASP A 184 -27.94 17.62 -15.62
N GLU A 185 -27.12 16.61 -15.95
CA GLU A 185 -25.81 16.78 -16.60
C GLU A 185 -25.85 16.14 -17.99
N CYS A 186 -25.16 16.70 -18.98
CA CYS A 186 -25.13 16.09 -20.32
C CYS A 186 -24.74 14.62 -20.21
N VAL A 187 -25.53 13.74 -20.82
CA VAL A 187 -25.26 12.30 -20.78
C VAL A 187 -24.95 11.78 -22.18
N ILE A 188 -23.74 11.28 -22.38
CA ILE A 188 -23.38 10.56 -23.60
C ILE A 188 -23.74 9.09 -23.40
N ALA A 189 -24.90 8.69 -23.90
CA ALA A 189 -25.40 7.33 -23.82
C ALA A 189 -25.90 6.83 -25.18
N GLY A 190 -25.83 5.52 -25.41
CA GLY A 190 -26.41 4.86 -26.58
C GLY A 190 -25.74 5.21 -27.93
N ARG A 191 -24.49 5.72 -27.91
CA ARG A 191 -23.72 5.98 -29.15
C ARG A 191 -23.11 4.68 -29.67
N THR A 192 -23.05 4.53 -30.99
CA THR A 192 -22.42 3.38 -31.64
C THR A 192 -20.92 3.57 -31.83
N ALA A 193 -20.18 2.49 -32.08
CA ALA A 193 -18.73 2.57 -32.30
C ALA A 193 -18.40 3.50 -33.47
N ALA A 194 -19.16 3.41 -34.57
CA ALA A 194 -18.99 4.28 -35.73
C ALA A 194 -19.21 5.77 -35.41
N GLN A 195 -20.06 6.09 -34.43
CA GLN A 195 -20.24 7.48 -33.99
C GLN A 195 -19.03 7.97 -33.19
N TYR A 196 -18.40 7.11 -32.39
CA TYR A 196 -17.15 7.46 -31.69
C TYR A 196 -15.94 7.55 -32.62
N ASP A 197 -15.87 6.70 -33.66
CA ASP A 197 -14.79 6.74 -34.65
C ASP A 197 -14.75 8.06 -35.43
N ALA A 198 -15.86 8.80 -35.47
CA ALA A 198 -15.92 10.13 -36.07
C ALA A 198 -15.21 11.22 -35.22
N VAL A 199 -14.85 10.92 -33.96
CA VAL A 199 -14.10 11.84 -33.10
C VAL A 199 -12.60 11.69 -33.37
N SER A 200 -11.95 12.79 -33.75
CA SER A 200 -10.51 12.78 -34.04
C SER A 200 -9.69 12.27 -32.85
N GLY A 201 -8.86 11.25 -33.08
CA GLY A 201 -8.05 10.62 -32.04
C GLY A 201 -8.74 9.49 -31.27
N ILE A 202 -9.99 9.18 -31.62
CA ILE A 202 -10.72 7.99 -31.18
C ILE A 202 -10.81 7.02 -32.37
N GLY A 203 -10.14 5.88 -32.25
CA GLY A 203 -10.22 4.81 -33.24
C GLY A 203 -11.01 3.62 -32.72
N GLU A 204 -11.23 2.64 -33.58
CA GLU A 204 -12.11 1.48 -33.38
C GLU A 204 -11.99 0.83 -31.99
N VAL A 205 -10.76 0.65 -31.50
CA VAL A 205 -10.50 0.05 -30.18
C VAL A 205 -10.99 0.94 -29.02
N LEU A 206 -10.81 2.25 -29.11
CA LEU A 206 -11.32 3.20 -28.12
C LEU A 206 -12.83 3.38 -28.26
N SER A 207 -13.34 3.36 -29.50
CA SER A 207 -14.78 3.39 -29.78
C SER A 207 -15.52 2.21 -29.18
N ALA A 208 -15.01 0.98 -29.33
CA ALA A 208 -15.62 -0.21 -28.72
C ALA A 208 -15.68 -0.08 -27.19
N ARG A 209 -14.61 0.42 -26.56
CA ARG A 209 -14.56 0.66 -25.10
C ARG A 209 -15.51 1.76 -24.67
N LEU A 210 -15.62 2.82 -25.47
CA LEU A 210 -16.54 3.91 -25.20
C LEU A 210 -17.99 3.47 -25.36
N VAL A 211 -18.33 2.57 -26.29
CA VAL A 211 -19.68 1.96 -26.40
C VAL A 211 -19.98 1.08 -25.20
N GLU A 212 -19.02 0.27 -24.76
CA GLU A 212 -19.19 -0.62 -23.62
C GLU A 212 -19.32 0.12 -22.29
N ALA A 213 -18.60 1.23 -22.12
CA ALA A 213 -18.53 1.99 -20.88
C ALA A 213 -19.59 3.09 -20.74
N GLN A 214 -20.51 3.23 -21.71
CA GLN A 214 -21.64 4.15 -21.60
C GLN A 214 -22.56 3.76 -20.44
N PRO A 215 -23.28 4.72 -19.84
CA PRO A 215 -23.34 6.15 -20.15
C PRO A 215 -22.22 6.97 -19.50
N PHE A 216 -21.91 8.15 -20.06
CA PHE A 216 -20.99 9.12 -19.46
C PHE A 216 -21.72 10.38 -19.05
N THR A 217 -21.52 10.83 -17.82
CA THR A 217 -22.13 12.03 -17.22
C THR A 217 -21.13 13.15 -16.95
N SER A 218 -19.83 12.86 -17.04
CA SER A 218 -18.76 13.85 -16.96
C SER A 218 -17.56 13.52 -17.86
N ARG A 219 -16.65 14.50 -18.05
CA ARG A 219 -15.34 14.25 -18.68
C ARG A 219 -14.48 13.24 -17.91
N ALA A 220 -14.58 13.23 -16.59
CA ALA A 220 -13.86 12.29 -15.75
C ALA A 220 -14.33 10.84 -16.01
N ASP A 221 -15.62 10.63 -16.30
CA ASP A 221 -16.15 9.30 -16.63
C ASP A 221 -15.55 8.79 -17.96
N LEU A 222 -15.34 9.70 -18.92
CA LEU A 222 -14.64 9.36 -20.16
C LEU A 222 -13.17 9.02 -19.88
N GLU A 223 -12.49 9.74 -18.98
CA GLU A 223 -11.07 9.48 -18.62
C GLU A 223 -10.89 8.17 -17.84
N ALA A 224 -11.94 7.72 -17.16
CA ALA A 224 -11.97 6.40 -16.54
C ALA A 224 -11.95 5.26 -17.59
N VAL A 225 -12.29 5.54 -18.86
CA VAL A 225 -12.16 4.57 -19.96
C VAL A 225 -10.69 4.46 -20.35
N ARG A 226 -10.11 3.30 -20.04
CA ARG A 226 -8.69 2.99 -20.31
C ARG A 226 -8.26 3.41 -21.72
N GLY A 227 -7.31 4.34 -21.79
CA GLY A 227 -6.71 4.86 -23.03
C GLY A 227 -7.30 6.20 -23.50
N ILE A 228 -8.37 6.64 -22.86
CA ILE A 228 -8.89 7.99 -22.96
C ILE A 228 -8.21 8.82 -21.87
N GLY A 229 -7.23 9.64 -22.28
CA GLY A 229 -6.64 10.65 -21.41
C GLY A 229 -7.36 12.00 -21.55
N PRO A 230 -6.94 13.02 -20.77
CA PRO A 230 -7.61 14.31 -20.70
C PRO A 230 -7.90 15.00 -22.05
N ALA A 231 -6.99 14.90 -23.02
CA ALA A 231 -7.19 15.48 -24.34
C ALA A 231 -8.26 14.74 -25.18
N ARG A 232 -8.39 13.42 -25.00
CA ARG A 232 -9.36 12.59 -25.72
C ARG A 232 -10.74 12.64 -25.07
N SER A 233 -10.80 12.65 -23.73
CA SER A 233 -12.05 12.85 -23.00
C SER A 233 -12.64 14.22 -23.32
N GLU A 234 -11.82 15.27 -23.37
CA GLU A 234 -12.27 16.60 -23.78
C GLU A 234 -12.77 16.63 -25.22
N ALA A 235 -12.08 15.97 -26.16
CA ALA A 235 -12.54 15.87 -27.55
C ALA A 235 -13.88 15.15 -27.68
N VAL A 236 -14.06 14.01 -27.01
CA VAL A 236 -15.33 13.25 -27.02
C VAL A 236 -16.45 14.02 -26.33
N TRP A 237 -16.18 14.63 -25.18
CA TRP A 237 -17.17 15.42 -24.45
C TRP A 237 -17.63 16.64 -25.25
N SER A 238 -16.69 17.35 -25.86
CA SER A 238 -17.02 18.53 -26.67
C SER A 238 -17.76 18.14 -27.95
N HIS A 239 -17.50 16.96 -28.51
CA HIS A 239 -18.19 16.50 -29.72
C HIS A 239 -19.66 16.14 -29.49
N PHE A 240 -20.03 15.62 -28.32
CA PHE A 240 -21.41 15.15 -28.05
C PHE A 240 -22.21 15.99 -27.06
N CYS A 241 -21.53 16.83 -26.26
CA CYS A 241 -22.14 17.61 -25.18
C CYS A 241 -21.92 19.13 -25.30
N ALA A 242 -21.28 19.63 -26.35
CA ALA A 242 -21.36 21.05 -26.67
C ALA A 242 -22.80 21.43 -27.10
N PRO A 243 -23.27 22.65 -26.82
CA PRO A 243 -24.59 23.12 -27.27
C PRO A 243 -24.69 23.26 -28.79
#